data_AF-T1A7L2-F1
#
_entry.id   AF-T1A7L2-F1
#
_cell.length_a   1.000
_cell.length_b   1.000
_cell.length_c   1.000
_cell.angle_alpha   90.00
_cell.angle_beta   90.00
_cell.angle_gamma   90.00
#
_symmetry.space_group_name_H-M   'P 1'
#
loop_
_entity.id
_entity.type
_entity.pdbx_description
1 polymer ?
#
loop_
_entity_poly.entity_id
_entity_poly.type
_entity_poly.pdbx_seq_one_letter_code
_entity_poly.pdbx_strand_id
1 'polypeptide(L)'
;VKKATLETHLYSQVNIVKTIEATLGLPPMSQWDASAAVLSGVWTDHPDFAPTPSVLPIRMPVAFNMGKCTDHLLLRREAGATGHILTPAWLKAHTDAHGRHLAPVVQKNAYTPTSLLKVSGPEQLKQEWIASKGVRSYDHFMAYLHRYAQAHGVAIVSYEANEGT
;
A
#
# COMPACT_ATOMS: atom_id res chain seq x y z
N VAL A 1 -1.64 -8.54 21.81
CA VAL A 1 -1.76 -7.22 21.11
C VAL A 1 -2.82 -6.41 21.84
N LYS A 2 -2.57 -5.13 22.09
CA LYS A 2 -3.50 -4.26 22.82
C LYS A 2 -4.83 -4.14 22.06
N LYS A 3 -5.95 -4.26 22.78
CA LYS A 3 -7.30 -4.13 22.21
C LYS A 3 -7.71 -2.66 22.15
N ALA A 4 -8.52 -2.30 21.14
CA ALA A 4 -9.08 -0.96 20.97
C ALA A 4 -8.05 0.19 21.07
N THR A 5 -6.81 -0.08 20.67
CA THR A 5 -5.70 0.89 20.70
C THR A 5 -5.28 1.19 19.27
N LEU A 6 -5.14 2.47 18.96
CA LEU A 6 -4.49 2.92 17.72
C LEU A 6 -3.04 3.24 18.04
N GLU A 7 -2.12 2.56 17.37
CA GLU A 7 -0.70 2.89 17.42
C GLU A 7 -0.42 4.07 16.48
N THR A 8 0.15 5.14 17.01
CA THR A 8 0.40 6.40 16.29
C THR A 8 1.88 6.71 16.09
N HIS A 9 2.79 5.87 16.60
CA HIS A 9 4.22 6.02 16.32
C HIS A 9 4.49 5.84 14.82
N LEU A 10 5.40 6.66 14.30
CA LEU A 10 5.82 6.61 12.91
C LEU A 10 6.78 5.45 12.70
N TYR A 11 6.28 4.40 12.06
CA TYR A 11 7.05 3.23 11.68
C TYR A 11 7.19 3.14 10.16
N SER A 12 8.32 2.61 9.73
CA SER A 12 8.63 2.24 8.36
C SER A 12 8.77 0.73 8.22
N GLN A 13 8.95 0.25 6.99
CA GLN A 13 9.18 -1.17 6.72
C GLN A 13 10.42 -1.72 7.45
N VAL A 14 11.45 -0.89 7.66
CA VAL A 14 12.69 -1.27 8.35
C VAL A 14 12.45 -1.55 9.84
N ASN A 15 11.44 -0.93 10.47
CA ASN A 15 11.08 -1.22 11.86
C ASN A 15 10.56 -2.65 12.04
N ILE A 16 9.96 -3.25 11.00
CA ILE A 16 9.56 -4.67 11.02
C ILE A 16 10.79 -5.56 11.11
N VAL A 17 11.80 -5.30 10.26
CA VAL A 17 13.07 -6.05 10.25
C VAL A 17 13.75 -5.95 11.60
N LYS A 18 13.87 -4.73 12.14
CA LYS A 18 14.43 -4.49 13.48
C LYS A 18 13.72 -5.25 14.59
N THR A 19 12.40 -5.37 14.49
CA THR A 19 11.59 -6.10 15.48
C THR A 19 11.87 -7.60 15.41
N ILE A 20 12.04 -8.16 14.20
CA ILE A 20 12.43 -9.57 14.01
C ILE A 20 13.81 -9.82 14.60
N GLU A 21 14.78 -8.94 14.29
CA GLU A 21 16.13 -9.02 14.84
C GLU A 21 16.13 -9.04 16.37
N ALA A 22 15.42 -8.08 16.99
CA ALA A 22 15.30 -7.99 18.44
C ALA A 22 14.60 -9.22 19.05
N THR A 23 13.57 -9.76 18.38
CA THR A 23 12.82 -10.93 18.86
C THR A 23 13.66 -12.21 18.81
N LEU A 24 14.48 -12.36 17.78
CA LEU A 24 15.30 -13.56 17.55
C LEU A 24 16.73 -13.44 18.10
N GLY A 25 17.13 -12.27 18.60
CA GLY A 25 18.49 -12.00 19.06
C GLY A 25 19.52 -11.92 17.93
N LEU A 26 19.10 -11.49 16.74
CA LEU A 26 19.98 -11.35 15.58
C LEU A 26 20.69 -9.99 15.58
N PRO A 27 21.93 -9.92 15.07
CA PRO A 27 22.58 -8.63 14.84
C PRO A 27 21.87 -7.85 13.71
N PRO A 28 22.01 -6.51 13.69
CA PRO A 28 21.56 -5.69 12.57
C PRO A 28 22.20 -6.13 11.26
N MET A 29 21.40 -6.25 10.20
CA MET A 29 21.88 -6.67 8.88
C MET A 29 22.37 -5.50 8.02
N SER A 30 22.04 -4.26 8.40
CA SER A 30 22.39 -3.04 7.69
C SER A 30 22.54 -1.84 8.63
N GLN A 31 22.93 -0.68 8.10
CA GLN A 31 22.91 0.55 8.90
C GLN A 31 21.48 1.05 9.16
N TRP A 32 20.53 0.68 8.29
CA TRP A 32 19.14 1.13 8.37
C TRP A 32 18.38 0.43 9.49
N ASP A 33 18.50 -0.89 9.61
CA ASP A 33 17.91 -1.64 10.74
C ASP A 33 18.66 -1.39 12.06
N ALA A 34 19.96 -1.10 12.01
CA ALA A 34 20.71 -0.67 13.18
C ALA A 34 20.13 0.60 13.83
N SER A 35 19.66 1.54 13.02
CA SER A 35 19.10 2.83 13.47
C SER A 35 17.58 2.82 13.68
N ALA A 36 16.89 1.75 13.28
CA ALA A 36 15.45 1.64 13.45
C ALA A 36 15.05 1.33 14.91
N ALA A 37 13.84 1.76 15.28
CA ALA A 37 13.21 1.42 16.54
C ALA A 37 12.43 0.09 16.44
N VAL A 38 12.33 -0.63 17.55
CA VAL A 38 11.48 -1.82 17.66
C VAL A 38 10.00 -1.40 17.66
N LEU A 39 9.16 -2.15 16.95
CA LEU A 39 7.70 -2.06 17.03
C LEU A 39 7.27 -2.59 18.41
N SER A 40 7.11 -1.72 19.40
CA SER A 40 6.82 -2.14 20.78
C SER A 40 5.42 -1.75 21.26
N GLY A 41 4.84 -0.65 20.76
CA GLY A 41 3.65 -0.05 21.36
C GLY A 41 2.35 -0.84 21.15
N VAL A 42 2.32 -1.77 20.18
CA VAL A 42 1.15 -2.63 19.88
C VAL A 42 1.02 -3.87 20.80
N TRP A 43 2.08 -4.27 21.49
CA TRP A 43 2.11 -5.54 22.23
C TRP A 43 1.54 -5.43 23.64
N THR A 44 1.06 -6.54 24.15
CA THR A 44 0.65 -6.70 25.56
C THR A 44 1.76 -7.43 26.30
N ASP A 45 1.99 -7.11 27.57
CA ASP A 45 3.01 -7.78 28.39
C ASP A 45 2.66 -9.24 28.68
N HIS A 46 1.36 -9.56 28.62
CA HIS A 46 0.85 -10.92 28.77
C HIS A 46 0.13 -11.38 27.50
N PRO A 47 0.32 -12.64 27.08
CA PRO A 47 -0.45 -13.22 25.98
C PRO A 47 -1.91 -13.40 26.40
N ASP A 48 -2.82 -13.08 25.47
CA ASP A 48 -4.25 -13.35 25.62
C ASP A 48 -4.60 -14.53 24.71
N PHE A 49 -4.94 -15.66 25.33
CA PHE A 49 -5.34 -16.90 24.63
C PHE A 49 -6.85 -17.08 24.53
N ALA A 50 -7.65 -16.07 24.92
CA ALA A 50 -9.09 -16.14 24.74
C ALA A 50 -9.43 -16.27 23.23
N PRO A 51 -10.52 -16.97 22.87
CA PRO A 51 -11.00 -17.00 21.50
C PRO A 51 -11.16 -15.58 20.95
N THR A 52 -10.64 -15.35 19.76
CA THR A 52 -10.79 -14.05 19.10
C THR A 52 -12.27 -13.72 18.99
N PRO A 53 -12.73 -12.56 19.50
CA PRO A 53 -14.13 -12.18 19.37
C PRO A 53 -14.51 -12.16 17.89
N SER A 54 -15.78 -12.48 17.60
CA SER A 54 -16.31 -12.51 16.23
C SER A 54 -15.88 -11.26 15.49
N VAL A 55 -15.33 -11.44 14.28
CA VAL A 55 -14.85 -10.35 13.43
C VAL A 55 -15.96 -9.32 13.31
N LEU A 56 -15.68 -8.10 13.75
CA LEU A 56 -16.65 -7.01 13.66
C LEU A 56 -16.96 -6.78 12.17
N PRO A 57 -18.22 -6.53 11.80
CA PRO A 57 -18.56 -6.20 10.43
C PRO A 57 -17.77 -4.98 10.00
N ILE A 58 -17.27 -5.01 8.76
CA ILE A 58 -16.54 -3.92 8.13
C ILE A 58 -17.40 -2.64 8.24
N ARG A 59 -16.88 -1.62 8.94
CA ARG A 59 -17.57 -0.32 9.13
C ARG A 59 -17.19 0.74 8.09
N MET A 60 -16.18 0.45 7.28
CA MET A 60 -15.73 1.34 6.21
C MET A 60 -16.31 0.88 4.89
N PRO A 61 -16.79 1.79 4.02
CA PRO A 61 -17.23 1.38 2.69
C PRO A 61 -16.07 0.69 1.96
N VAL A 62 -16.36 -0.45 1.33
CA VAL A 62 -15.40 -1.11 0.44
C VAL A 62 -15.07 -0.13 -0.68
N ALA A 63 -13.80 0.20 -0.83
CA ALA A 63 -13.29 1.01 -1.92
C ALA A 63 -12.44 0.13 -2.82
N PHE A 64 -12.70 0.18 -4.13
CA PHE A 64 -11.87 -0.46 -5.14
C PHE A 64 -10.96 0.58 -5.78
N ASN A 65 -9.71 0.21 -6.01
CA ASN A 65 -8.82 1.03 -6.83
C ASN A 65 -9.45 1.21 -8.21
N MET A 66 -9.43 2.43 -8.72
CA MET A 66 -9.95 2.72 -10.05
C MET A 66 -9.15 1.93 -11.11
N GLY A 67 -9.83 1.18 -11.96
CA GLY A 67 -9.19 0.36 -12.99
C GLY A 67 -10.16 -0.61 -13.66
N LYS A 68 -9.71 -1.25 -14.75
CA LYS A 68 -10.46 -2.32 -15.41
C LYS A 68 -10.02 -3.66 -14.83
N CYS A 69 -10.88 -4.31 -14.05
CA CYS A 69 -10.65 -5.68 -13.60
C CYS A 69 -11.11 -6.65 -14.70
N THR A 70 -10.17 -7.34 -15.36
CA THR A 70 -10.47 -8.42 -16.30
C THR A 70 -10.47 -9.79 -15.64
N ASP A 71 -10.19 -9.87 -14.33
CA ASP A 71 -10.10 -11.12 -13.59
C ASP A 71 -11.46 -11.51 -12.99
N HIS A 72 -12.08 -12.52 -13.59
CA HIS A 72 -13.37 -13.05 -13.18
C HIS A 72 -13.35 -13.73 -11.79
N LEU A 73 -12.19 -14.14 -11.27
CA LEU A 73 -12.07 -14.76 -9.95
C LEU A 73 -12.22 -13.74 -8.82
N LEU A 74 -11.71 -12.52 -9.00
CA LEU A 74 -11.89 -11.43 -8.04
C LEU A 74 -13.35 -10.96 -7.97
N LEU A 75 -14.04 -10.92 -9.11
CA LEU A 75 -15.45 -10.57 -9.20
C LEU A 75 -16.37 -11.60 -8.51
N ARG A 76 -15.96 -12.88 -8.45
CA ARG A 76 -16.67 -13.90 -7.65
C ARG A 76 -16.64 -13.62 -6.16
N ARG A 77 -15.51 -13.11 -5.65
CA ARG A 77 -15.38 -12.79 -4.22
C ARG A 77 -16.31 -11.66 -3.82
N GLU A 78 -16.47 -10.65 -4.68
CA GLU A 78 -17.38 -9.53 -4.49
C GLU A 78 -18.86 -9.96 -4.57
N ALA A 79 -19.20 -10.79 -5.55
CA ALA A 79 -20.53 -11.40 -5.64
C ALA A 79 -20.86 -12.23 -4.39
N GLY A 80 -19.92 -13.07 -3.94
CA GLY A 80 -20.08 -13.85 -2.71
C GLY A 80 -20.23 -12.99 -1.45
N ALA A 81 -19.45 -11.91 -1.32
CA ALA A 81 -19.54 -10.97 -0.20
C ALA A 81 -20.88 -10.22 -0.13
N THR A 82 -21.55 -10.08 -1.28
CA THR A 82 -22.86 -9.40 -1.39
C THR A 82 -24.04 -10.38 -1.49
N GLY A 83 -23.80 -11.69 -1.33
CA GLY A 83 -24.85 -12.72 -1.38
C GLY A 83 -25.40 -12.99 -2.79
N HIS A 84 -24.68 -12.60 -3.84
CA HIS A 84 -25.07 -12.79 -5.22
C HIS A 84 -24.29 -13.92 -5.90
N ILE A 85 -24.96 -14.62 -6.82
CA ILE A 85 -24.31 -15.59 -7.72
C ILE A 85 -23.75 -14.81 -8.92
N LEU A 86 -22.53 -15.16 -9.34
CA LEU A 86 -21.89 -14.54 -10.50
C LEU A 86 -22.62 -14.95 -11.80
N THR A 87 -23.62 -14.18 -12.21
CA THR A 87 -24.33 -14.35 -13.49
C THR A 87 -23.74 -13.46 -14.59
N PRO A 88 -23.96 -13.75 -15.89
CA PRO A 88 -23.54 -12.86 -16.97
C PRO A 88 -24.11 -11.43 -16.85
N ALA A 89 -25.34 -11.29 -16.36
CA ALA A 89 -25.97 -10.00 -16.12
C ALA A 89 -25.31 -9.25 -14.94
N TRP A 90 -25.02 -9.96 -13.84
CA TRP A 90 -24.29 -9.41 -12.69
C TRP A 90 -22.89 -8.98 -13.11
N LEU A 91 -22.18 -9.84 -13.84
CA LEU A 91 -20.86 -9.55 -14.40
C LEU A 91 -20.90 -8.30 -15.28
N LYS A 92 -21.85 -8.19 -16.22
CA LYS A 92 -22.01 -7.00 -17.09
C LYS A 92 -22.32 -5.72 -16.30
N ALA A 93 -23.11 -5.81 -15.22
CA ALA A 93 -23.41 -4.67 -14.35
C ALA A 93 -22.20 -4.23 -13.50
N HIS A 94 -21.33 -5.16 -13.11
CA HIS A 94 -20.23 -4.93 -12.16
C HIS A 94 -18.84 -4.89 -12.82
N THR A 95 -18.73 -5.16 -14.13
CA THR A 95 -17.46 -5.02 -14.88
C THR A 95 -17.24 -3.60 -15.41
N ASP A 96 -18.18 -2.66 -15.22
CA ASP A 96 -18.04 -1.34 -15.83
C ASP A 96 -18.86 -0.18 -15.21
N ALA A 97 -18.48 0.24 -14.00
CA ALA A 97 -18.94 1.52 -13.44
C ALA A 97 -17.82 2.50 -13.01
N HIS A 98 -16.58 2.02 -12.75
CA HIS A 98 -15.46 2.84 -12.24
C HIS A 98 -14.27 2.99 -13.22
N GLY A 99 -14.36 2.42 -14.42
CA GLY A 99 -13.24 2.36 -15.38
C GLY A 99 -13.59 2.72 -16.82
N ARG A 100 -14.88 2.88 -17.15
CA ARG A 100 -15.39 3.14 -18.52
C ARG A 100 -14.76 4.33 -19.22
N HIS A 101 -14.39 5.33 -18.44
CA HIS A 101 -13.84 6.61 -18.89
C HIS A 101 -12.32 6.68 -18.76
N LEU A 102 -11.71 5.70 -18.09
CA LEU A 102 -10.27 5.67 -17.88
C LEU A 102 -9.62 5.00 -19.08
N ALA A 103 -8.72 5.72 -19.75
CA ALA A 103 -7.84 5.09 -20.72
C ALA A 103 -7.16 3.88 -20.05
N PRO A 104 -7.02 2.74 -20.74
CA PRO A 104 -6.23 1.62 -20.24
C PRO A 104 -4.88 2.14 -19.76
N VAL A 105 -4.38 1.60 -18.65
CA VAL A 105 -2.99 1.86 -18.25
C VAL A 105 -2.13 1.45 -19.44
N VAL A 106 -1.56 2.45 -20.12
CA VAL A 106 -0.68 2.25 -21.26
C VAL A 106 0.44 1.31 -20.82
N GLN A 107 0.82 0.35 -21.67
CA GLN A 107 1.76 -0.72 -21.30
C GLN A 107 3.02 -0.24 -20.58
N LYS A 108 3.53 0.96 -20.94
CA LYS A 108 4.64 1.62 -20.24
C LYS A 108 4.45 1.88 -18.74
N ASN A 109 3.21 1.79 -18.26
CA ASN A 109 2.80 2.02 -16.87
C ASN A 109 2.17 0.76 -16.25
N ALA A 110 2.10 -0.35 -16.98
CA ALA A 110 1.51 -1.60 -16.52
C ALA A 110 2.61 -2.50 -15.94
N TYR A 111 2.63 -2.64 -14.62
CA TYR A 111 3.65 -3.41 -13.92
C TYR A 111 3.03 -4.53 -13.10
N THR A 112 3.71 -5.68 -13.02
CA THR A 112 3.30 -6.76 -12.13
C THR A 112 3.78 -6.47 -10.70
N PRO A 113 3.13 -7.02 -9.66
CA PRO A 113 3.56 -6.81 -8.26
C PRO A 113 5.02 -7.18 -7.99
N THR A 114 5.60 -8.12 -8.75
CA THR A 114 7.01 -8.51 -8.62
C THR A 114 7.99 -7.60 -9.35
N SER A 115 7.49 -6.73 -10.24
CA SER A 115 8.29 -5.73 -10.94
C SER A 115 8.64 -4.56 -10.03
N LEU A 116 7.79 -4.25 -9.04
CA LEU A 116 8.00 -3.19 -8.03
C LEU A 116 9.25 -3.39 -7.17
N LEU A 117 9.73 -4.64 -7.03
CA LEU A 117 10.92 -4.96 -6.24
C LEU A 117 12.23 -4.83 -7.04
N LYS A 118 12.17 -4.45 -8.32
CA LYS A 118 13.32 -4.40 -9.24
C LYS A 118 13.48 -3.07 -9.97
N VAL A 119 12.71 -2.05 -9.58
CA VAL A 119 12.74 -0.72 -10.21
C VAL A 119 13.40 0.28 -9.28
N SER A 120 14.08 1.28 -9.87
CA SER A 120 14.73 2.34 -9.10
C SER A 120 13.72 3.09 -8.24
N GLY A 121 14.19 3.62 -7.10
CA GLY A 121 13.31 4.32 -6.15
C GLY A 121 12.42 5.43 -6.75
N PRO A 122 12.84 6.23 -7.75
CA PRO A 122 11.95 7.21 -8.39
C PRO A 122 10.82 6.55 -9.21
N GLU A 123 11.11 5.43 -9.87
CA GLU A 123 10.07 4.66 -10.59
C GLU A 123 9.17 3.89 -9.63
N GLN A 124 9.69 3.41 -8.51
CA GLN A 124 8.87 2.82 -7.45
C GLN A 124 7.86 3.84 -6.89
N LEU A 125 8.33 5.05 -6.55
CA LEU A 125 7.49 6.16 -6.07
C LEU A 125 6.37 6.50 -7.06
N LYS A 126 6.70 6.61 -8.34
CA LYS A 126 5.72 6.86 -9.41
C LYS A 126 4.69 5.76 -9.52
N GLN A 127 5.12 4.50 -9.46
CA GLN A 127 4.22 3.36 -9.56
C GLN A 127 3.25 3.27 -8.37
N GLU A 128 3.72 3.51 -7.14
CA GLU A 128 2.88 3.53 -5.95
C GLU A 128 1.79 4.61 -6.03
N TRP A 129 2.14 5.79 -6.52
CA TRP A 129 1.21 6.90 -6.64
C TRP A 129 0.16 6.69 -7.74
N ILE A 130 0.58 6.15 -8.89
CA ILE A 130 -0.32 5.81 -10.00
C ILE A 130 -1.26 4.67 -9.58
N ALA A 131 -0.74 3.64 -8.90
CA ALA A 131 -1.53 2.48 -8.48
C ALA A 131 -2.57 2.80 -7.39
N SER A 132 -2.26 3.76 -6.50
CA SER A 132 -3.15 4.15 -5.41
C SER A 132 -4.26 5.11 -5.84
N LYS A 133 -3.92 6.17 -6.59
CA LYS A 133 -4.84 7.29 -6.88
C LYS A 133 -4.85 7.73 -8.35
N GLY A 134 -4.17 7.00 -9.23
CA GLY A 134 -4.12 7.27 -10.67
C GLY A 134 -3.09 8.32 -11.07
N VAL A 135 -2.89 8.48 -12.39
CA VAL A 135 -1.87 9.35 -12.99
C VAL A 135 -1.99 10.80 -12.54
N ARG A 136 -3.21 11.36 -12.48
CA ARG A 136 -3.41 12.75 -12.02
C ARG A 136 -2.90 13.00 -10.60
N SER A 137 -2.96 11.98 -9.74
CA SER A 137 -2.43 12.10 -8.37
C SER A 137 -0.91 12.19 -8.37
N TYR A 138 -0.24 11.43 -9.25
CA TYR A 138 1.20 11.50 -9.42
C TYR A 138 1.62 12.87 -9.95
N ASP A 139 0.93 13.38 -10.97
CA ASP A 139 1.21 14.70 -11.54
C ASP A 139 1.06 15.81 -10.48
N HIS A 140 0.00 15.74 -9.66
CA HIS A 140 -0.21 16.68 -8.56
C HIS A 140 0.90 16.60 -7.49
N PHE A 141 1.32 15.39 -7.13
CA PHE A 141 2.42 15.19 -6.20
C PHE A 141 3.74 15.74 -6.74
N MET A 142 4.08 15.49 -8.01
CA MET A 142 5.29 16.05 -8.62
C MET A 142 5.24 17.58 -8.67
N ALA A 143 4.10 18.17 -9.02
CA ALA A 143 3.93 19.63 -8.98
C ALA A 143 4.15 20.21 -7.57
N TYR A 144 3.66 19.53 -6.54
CA TYR A 144 3.95 19.89 -5.15
C TYR A 144 5.45 19.76 -4.84
N LEU A 145 6.08 18.65 -5.19
CA LEU A 145 7.49 18.38 -4.90
C LEU A 145 8.41 19.42 -5.56
N HIS A 146 8.11 19.82 -6.80
CA HIS A 146 8.82 20.90 -7.49
C HIS A 146 8.71 22.23 -6.74
N ARG A 147 7.50 22.61 -6.30
CA ARG A 147 7.30 23.86 -5.54
C ARG A 147 8.02 23.83 -4.19
N TYR A 148 8.01 22.67 -3.52
CA TYR A 148 8.69 22.47 -2.26
C TYR A 148 10.21 22.62 -2.44
N ALA A 149 10.79 21.93 -3.42
CA ALA A 149 12.22 22.01 -3.72
C ALA A 149 12.68 23.44 -4.05
N GLN A 150 11.89 24.18 -4.84
CA GLN A 150 12.15 25.59 -5.13
C GLN A 150 12.12 26.47 -3.87
N ALA A 151 11.13 26.29 -2.99
CA ALA A 151 11.03 27.06 -1.75
C ALA A 151 12.20 26.80 -0.78
N HIS A 152 12.79 25.60 -0.86
CA HIS A 152 13.92 25.18 -0.02
C HIS A 152 15.29 25.32 -0.69
N GLY A 153 15.35 25.82 -1.93
CA GLY A 153 16.60 26.05 -2.66
C GLY A 153 17.40 24.79 -2.96
N VAL A 154 16.74 23.63 -3.01
CA VAL A 154 17.38 22.32 -3.28
C VAL A 154 16.83 21.70 -4.56
N ALA A 155 17.57 20.77 -5.14
CA ALA A 155 17.13 20.05 -6.34
C ALA A 155 16.06 19.00 -6.00
N ILE A 156 15.14 18.74 -6.93
CA ILE A 156 14.07 17.74 -6.73
C ILE A 156 14.64 16.34 -6.45
N VAL A 157 15.78 16.01 -7.06
CA VAL A 157 16.49 14.73 -6.88
C VAL A 157 16.92 14.46 -5.44
N SER A 158 16.96 15.49 -4.58
CA SER A 158 17.23 15.36 -3.15
C SER A 158 16.03 14.81 -2.36
N TYR A 159 14.83 14.84 -2.96
CA TYR A 159 13.59 14.30 -2.38
C TYR A 159 13.06 13.08 -3.14
N GLU A 160 13.60 12.80 -4.31
CA GLU A 160 13.37 11.53 -4.99
C GLU A 160 14.13 10.44 -4.26
N ALA A 161 13.50 9.26 -4.12
CA ALA A 161 14.12 8.10 -3.50
C ALA A 161 15.28 7.62 -4.39
N ASN A 162 16.48 8.17 -4.21
CA ASN A 162 17.67 7.76 -4.92
C ASN A 162 18.32 6.57 -4.23
N GLU A 163 18.89 5.65 -5.01
CA GLU A 163 19.54 4.43 -4.49
C GLU A 163 20.87 4.69 -3.74
N GLY A 164 21.26 5.97 -3.59
CA GLY A 164 22.56 6.35 -3.07
C GLY A 164 23.65 6.09 -4.11
N THR A 165 24.34 7.14 -4.53
CA THR A 165 25.68 7.01 -5.12
C THR A 165 26.73 7.11 -4.04
#